data_AF-A0A7C8YN23-F1
#
_entry.id   AF-A0A7C8YN23-F1
#
_cell.length_a   1.000
_cell.length_b   1.000
_cell.length_c   1.000
_cell.angle_alpha   90.00
_cell.angle_beta   90.00
_cell.angle_gamma   90.00
#
_symmetry.space_group_name_H-M   'P 1'
#
loop_
_entity.id
_entity.type
_entity.pdbx_description
1 polymer ?
#
loop_
_entity_poly.entity_id
_entity_poly.type
_entity_poly.pdbx_seq_one_letter_code
_entity_poly.pdbx_strand_id
1 'polypeptide(L)'
;DSVPGMKALDMNSAEDAIVRLTREVVPGMIVTGMEVAEIDGAPRMGPTFGAMMISGQKAAHLALKSLGLPNAVDGPVNVTTETPQPEFTIASADQSTETAAA
;
A
#
# COMPACT_ATOMS: atom_id res chain seq x y z
N ASP A 1 -2.05 -17.77 -19.34
CA ASP A 1 -3.32 -18.18 -18.68
C ASP A 1 -3.14 -19.13 -17.49
N SER A 2 -2.10 -18.94 -16.66
CA SER A 2 -1.99 -19.67 -15.39
C SER A 2 -1.39 -18.73 -14.35
N VAL A 3 -2.15 -18.51 -13.28
CA VAL A 3 -1.70 -17.79 -12.10
C VAL A 3 -1.03 -18.82 -11.18
N PRO A 4 0.22 -18.61 -10.72
CA PRO A 4 0.96 -19.58 -9.91
C PRO A 4 0.26 -19.96 -8.59
N GLY A 5 -0.53 -19.04 -8.02
CA GLY A 5 -1.24 -19.22 -6.76
C GLY A 5 -0.32 -19.09 -5.54
N MET A 6 -0.90 -18.79 -4.37
CA MET A 6 -0.14 -18.63 -3.14
C MET A 6 0.67 -19.88 -2.74
N LYS A 7 1.93 -19.68 -2.34
CA LYS A 7 2.80 -20.76 -1.83
C LYS A 7 2.58 -21.01 -0.33
N ALA A 8 3.24 -22.05 0.18
CA ALA A 8 3.28 -22.38 1.59
C ALA A 8 3.79 -21.22 2.46
N LEU A 9 3.63 -21.34 3.78
CA LEU A 9 3.96 -20.27 4.72
C LEU A 9 5.48 -20.18 4.93
N ASP A 10 6.04 -19.01 4.65
CA ASP A 10 7.39 -18.60 5.03
C ASP A 10 7.39 -17.10 5.26
N MET A 11 7.40 -16.70 6.53
CA MET A 11 7.14 -15.32 6.94
C MET A 11 8.21 -14.34 6.45
N ASN A 12 9.48 -14.71 6.57
CA ASN A 12 10.59 -13.81 6.23
C ASN A 12 10.62 -13.52 4.73
N SER A 13 10.46 -14.56 3.90
CA SER A 13 10.45 -14.35 2.46
C SER A 13 9.12 -13.76 1.95
N ALA A 14 8.00 -14.07 2.61
CA ALA A 14 6.69 -13.54 2.26
C ALA A 14 6.61 -12.02 2.41
N GLU A 15 6.98 -11.48 3.58
CA GLU A 15 6.78 -10.06 3.85
C GLU A 15 7.58 -9.17 2.89
N ASP A 16 8.85 -9.51 2.66
CA ASP A 16 9.71 -8.81 1.70
C ASP A 16 9.21 -8.96 0.26
N ALA A 17 8.76 -10.17 -0.12
CA ALA A 17 8.26 -10.42 -1.46
C ALA A 17 7.02 -9.59 -1.76
N ILE A 18 6.06 -9.50 -0.83
CA ILE A 18 4.81 -8.76 -1.04
C ILE A 18 5.07 -7.26 -1.23
N VAL A 19 5.89 -6.66 -0.38
CA VAL A 19 6.25 -5.24 -0.52
C VAL A 19 6.98 -4.99 -1.84
N ARG A 20 7.93 -5.86 -2.21
CA ARG A 20 8.68 -5.73 -3.47
C ARG A 20 7.79 -5.87 -4.70
N LEU A 21 6.88 -6.84 -4.71
CA LEU A 21 6.05 -7.20 -5.86
C LEU A 21 4.80 -6.34 -6.04
N THR A 22 4.41 -5.58 -5.02
CA THR A 22 3.36 -4.54 -5.12
C THR A 22 3.68 -3.59 -6.27
N ARG A 23 2.85 -3.59 -7.31
CA ARG A 23 3.03 -2.82 -8.54
C ARG A 23 1.72 -2.68 -9.31
N GLU A 24 1.75 -1.84 -10.34
CA GLU A 24 0.77 -1.85 -11.41
C GLU A 24 0.99 -3.11 -12.26
N VAL A 25 0.06 -4.08 -12.17
CA VAL A 25 0.20 -5.39 -12.84
C VAL A 25 -0.23 -5.28 -14.30
N VAL A 26 -1.29 -4.52 -14.56
CA VAL A 26 -1.73 -4.11 -15.90
C VAL A 26 -2.04 -2.61 -15.89
N PRO A 27 -1.97 -1.92 -17.04
CA PRO A 27 -2.24 -0.49 -17.10
C PRO A 27 -3.59 -0.12 -16.46
N GLY A 28 -3.57 0.71 -15.41
CA GLY A 28 -4.72 1.13 -14.62
C GLY A 28 -5.08 0.24 -13.43
N MET A 29 -4.37 -0.85 -13.16
CA MET A 29 -4.66 -1.78 -12.06
C MET A 29 -3.42 -2.06 -11.20
N ILE A 30 -3.44 -1.54 -9.98
CA ILE A 30 -2.42 -1.78 -8.96
C ILE A 30 -2.91 -2.89 -8.03
N VAL A 31 -2.06 -3.89 -7.81
CA VAL A 31 -2.33 -4.98 -6.87
C VAL A 31 -1.42 -4.84 -5.66
N THR A 32 -1.99 -5.04 -4.47
CA THR A 32 -1.36 -4.81 -3.17
C THR A 32 -1.79 -5.87 -2.16
N GLY A 33 -1.05 -5.99 -1.06
CA GLY A 33 -1.33 -6.94 0.01
C GLY A 33 -1.22 -8.40 -0.43
N MET A 34 -2.04 -9.27 0.17
CA MET A 34 -1.98 -10.72 -0.06
C MET A 34 -2.40 -11.16 -1.46
N GLU A 35 -3.13 -10.33 -2.20
CA GLU A 35 -3.50 -10.64 -3.59
C GLU A 35 -2.27 -10.74 -4.50
N VAL A 36 -1.20 -10.00 -4.19
CA VAL A 36 0.10 -10.09 -4.88
C VAL A 36 0.68 -11.52 -4.77
N ALA A 37 0.42 -12.23 -3.66
CA ALA A 37 0.90 -13.59 -3.47
C ALA A 37 0.26 -14.58 -4.46
N GLU A 38 -1.00 -14.38 -4.80
CA GLU A 38 -1.71 -15.22 -5.76
C GLU A 38 -1.11 -15.04 -7.15
N ILE A 39 -0.94 -13.78 -7.58
CA ILE A 39 -0.50 -13.44 -8.93
C ILE A 39 0.94 -13.87 -9.19
N ASP A 40 1.85 -13.62 -8.24
CA ASP A 40 3.28 -13.85 -8.43
C ASP A 40 3.78 -15.16 -7.78
N GLY A 41 2.90 -15.88 -7.08
CA GLY A 41 3.24 -17.12 -6.38
C GLY A 41 4.20 -16.90 -5.21
N ALA A 42 3.92 -15.88 -4.38
CA ALA A 42 4.70 -15.61 -3.18
C ALA A 42 4.23 -16.51 -2.00
N PRO A 43 5.10 -16.78 -1.02
CA PRO A 43 4.71 -17.41 0.24
C PRO A 43 3.72 -16.55 1.04
N ARG A 44 2.89 -17.17 1.87
CA ARG A 44 2.03 -16.46 2.84
C ARG A 44 2.82 -16.11 4.12
N MET A 45 2.54 -14.95 4.74
CA MET A 45 3.21 -14.55 6.00
C MET A 45 2.48 -14.95 7.29
N GLY A 46 1.26 -15.49 7.20
CA GLY A 46 0.52 -15.90 8.40
C GLY A 46 0.02 -14.70 9.22
N PRO A 47 0.05 -14.75 10.57
CA PRO A 47 -0.54 -13.73 11.44
C PRO A 47 0.39 -12.51 11.66
N THR A 48 0.93 -11.97 10.58
CA THR A 48 1.74 -10.74 10.59
C THR A 48 1.20 -9.77 9.54
N PHE A 49 1.24 -8.47 9.86
CA PHE A 49 0.56 -7.44 9.06
C PHE A 49 1.52 -6.33 8.60
N GLY A 50 2.82 -6.42 8.91
CA GLY A 50 3.79 -5.37 8.58
C GLY A 50 3.89 -5.16 7.08
N ALA A 51 4.03 -6.25 6.32
CA ALA A 51 4.03 -6.20 4.87
C ALA A 51 2.72 -5.64 4.28
N MET A 52 1.57 -5.87 4.91
CA MET A 52 0.29 -5.34 4.43
C MET A 52 0.25 -3.81 4.48
N MET A 53 0.71 -3.23 5.59
CA MET A 53 0.74 -1.77 5.77
C MET A 53 1.70 -1.11 4.77
N ILE A 54 2.92 -1.65 4.65
CA ILE A 54 3.93 -1.09 3.75
C ILE A 54 3.56 -1.30 2.27
N SER A 55 2.98 -2.47 1.94
CA SER A 55 2.45 -2.74 0.60
C SER A 55 1.31 -1.78 0.25
N GLY A 56 0.40 -1.49 1.18
CA GLY A 56 -0.66 -0.49 0.98
C GLY A 56 -0.11 0.91 0.76
N GLN A 57 0.87 1.34 1.58
CA GLN A 57 1.53 2.63 1.41
C GLN A 57 2.22 2.75 0.04
N LYS A 58 2.95 1.70 -0.37
CA LYS A 58 3.59 1.66 -1.69
C LYS A 58 2.56 1.75 -2.82
N ALA A 59 1.43 1.03 -2.70
CA ALA A 59 0.36 1.09 -3.68
C ALA A 59 -0.26 2.48 -3.80
N ALA A 60 -0.45 3.19 -2.69
CA ALA A 60 -0.91 4.58 -2.70
C ALA A 60 0.06 5.51 -3.45
N HIS A 61 1.37 5.36 -3.23
CA HIS A 61 2.36 6.15 -3.97
C HIS A 61 2.41 5.79 -5.46
N LEU A 62 2.20 4.51 -5.82
CA LEU A 62 2.07 4.11 -7.21
C LEU A 62 0.82 4.71 -7.85
N ALA A 63 -0.31 4.77 -7.13
CA ALA A 63 -1.52 5.40 -7.62
C ALA A 63 -1.33 6.91 -7.85
N LEU A 64 -0.68 7.61 -6.91
CA LEU A 64 -0.31 9.02 -7.07
C LEU A 64 0.57 9.24 -8.30
N LYS A 65 1.54 8.33 -8.53
CA LYS A 65 2.37 8.33 -9.73
C LYS A 65 1.54 8.17 -11.01
N SER A 66 0.62 7.21 -11.05
CA SER A 66 -0.26 7.01 -12.22
C SER A 66 -1.20 8.19 -12.48
N LEU A 67 -1.53 8.97 -11.44
CA LEU A 67 -2.29 10.22 -11.54
C LEU A 67 -1.42 11.45 -11.92
N GLY A 68 -0.10 11.30 -12.01
CA GLY A 68 0.82 12.42 -12.25
C GLY A 68 0.98 13.36 -11.06
N LEU A 69 0.64 12.90 -9.86
CA LEU A 69 0.77 13.66 -8.61
C LEU A 69 2.13 13.40 -7.94
N PRO A 70 2.59 14.31 -7.06
CA PRO A 70 3.81 14.11 -6.29
C PRO A 70 3.75 12.80 -5.49
N ASN A 71 4.79 11.98 -5.60
CA ASN A 71 4.85 10.67 -4.98
C ASN A 71 6.27 10.34 -4.50
N ALA A 72 6.38 9.40 -3.56
CA ALA A 72 7.66 8.99 -2.97
C ALA A 72 8.47 8.01 -3.85
N VAL A 73 7.92 7.53 -4.97
CA VAL A 73 8.55 6.52 -5.83
C VAL A 73 9.44 7.16 -6.90
N ASP A 74 9.11 8.36 -7.37
CA ASP A 74 9.86 9.08 -8.41
C ASP A 74 11.08 9.87 -7.89
N GLY A 75 11.43 9.69 -6.61
CA GLY A 75 12.61 10.28 -5.97
C GLY A 75 12.29 11.37 -4.95
N PRO A 76 13.28 11.84 -4.18
CA PRO A 76 13.06 12.89 -3.20
C PRO A 76 12.72 14.18 -3.95
N VAL A 77 11.45 14.56 -3.93
CA VAL A 77 11.06 15.94 -4.21
C VAL A 77 11.86 16.80 -3.24
N ASN A 78 12.73 17.67 -3.75
CA ASN A 78 13.38 18.69 -2.93
C ASN A 78 12.29 19.41 -2.14
N VAL A 79 12.28 19.21 -0.82
CA VAL A 79 11.30 19.77 0.12
C VAL A 79 11.50 21.29 0.17
N THR A 80 11.03 22.00 -0.86
CA THR A 80 11.11 23.46 -0.92
C THR A 80 9.84 24.14 -1.46
N THR A 81 8.75 23.42 -1.71
CA THR A 81 7.50 24.05 -2.12
C THR A 81 6.31 23.38 -1.45
N GLU A 82 5.83 24.01 -0.38
CA GLU A 82 4.44 24.18 0.06
C GLU A 82 3.34 23.39 -0.69
N THR A 83 3.47 22.08 -0.76
CA THR A 83 2.35 21.19 -1.02
C THR A 83 2.26 20.33 0.22
N PRO A 84 1.27 20.54 1.10
CA PRO A 84 1.08 19.65 2.21
C PRO A 84 0.85 18.27 1.57
N GLN A 85 1.72 17.31 1.88
CA GLN A 85 1.31 15.91 1.82
C GLN A 85 -0.05 15.89 2.51
N PRO A 86 -1.14 15.42 1.87
CA PRO A 86 -2.41 15.36 2.57
C PRO A 86 -2.11 14.63 3.86
N GLU A 87 -2.35 15.31 4.98
CA GLU A 87 -2.09 14.73 6.29
C GLU A 87 -2.70 13.33 6.30
N PHE A 88 -2.02 12.38 6.93
CA PHE A 88 -2.50 11.01 7.08
C PHE A 88 -3.76 11.07 7.98
N THR A 89 -4.87 11.51 7.40
CA THR A 89 -6.15 11.68 8.07
C THR A 89 -6.65 10.27 8.29
N ILE A 90 -6.47 9.79 9.52
CA ILE A 90 -7.03 8.52 9.96
C ILE A 90 -8.55 8.67 9.84
N ALA A 91 -9.15 7.98 8.86
CA ALA A 91 -10.58 8.06 8.56
C ALA A 91 -11.51 7.54 9.69
N SER A 92 -10.94 7.18 10.85
CA SER A 92 -11.64 6.58 12.00
C SER A 92 -11.53 7.46 13.25
N ALA A 93 -11.91 8.72 13.15
CA ALA A 93 -12.33 9.49 14.32
C ALA A 93 -13.72 10.05 14.03
N ASP A 94 -14.77 9.35 14.48
CA ASP A 94 -16.10 9.92 14.64
C ASP A 94 -15.95 11.21 15.46
N GLN A 95 -16.15 12.37 14.85
CA GLN A 95 -16.34 13.62 15.56
C GLN A 95 -17.75 13.65 16.15
N SER A 96 -17.98 12.88 17.21
CA SER A 96 -19.13 13.09 18.09
C SER A 96 -18.80 14.18 19.10
N THR A 97 -18.79 15.44 18.65
CA THR A 97 -18.92 16.58 19.58
C THR A 97 -20.40 16.73 19.91
N GLU A 98 -20.84 16.05 20.96
CA GLU A 98 -22.11 16.30 21.62
C GLU A 98 -22.07 17.74 22.18
N THR A 99 -22.86 18.63 21.60
CA THR A 99 -23.07 20.00 22.09
C THR A 99 -23.77 19.94 23.45
N ALA A 100 -23.02 20.05 24.54
CA ALA A 100 -23.54 20.42 25.84
C ALA A 100 -23.30 21.92 26.06
N ALA A 101 -24.29 22.74 25.68
CA ALA A 101 -24.42 24.12 26.11
C ALA A 101 -25.92 24.43 26.31
N ALA A 102 -26.37 24.29 27.56
CA ALA A 102 -27.45 25.06 28.20
C ALA A 102 -27.37 24.84 29.71
#